data_AF-A0AB36CIC3-F1
#
_entry.id   AF-A0AB36CIC3-F1
#
_cell.length_a   1.000
_cell.length_b   1.000
_cell.length_c   1.000
_cell.angle_alpha   90.00
_cell.angle_beta   90.00
_cell.angle_gamma   90.00
#
_symmetry.space_group_name_H-M   'P 1'
#
loop_
_entity.id
_entity.type
_entity.pdbx_description
1 polymer ?
#
loop_
_entity_poly.entity_id
_entity_poly.type
_entity_poly.pdbx_seq_one_letter_code
_entity_poly.pdbx_strand_id
1 'polypeptide(L)'
;MSDPRLDLEALLGTQSRTYKTRQVTDDMVRRPIHVAIALWDQPWKSAKDQKIEGWVIAVDSKRARFVRRGRTTKGDVVERTIAELKNALKNLPGQAWIVTGRRQTLLRAVLEDRGYLVTGSFSEKNRAGKRAAMQRKKDDHAALREAKRTGERPENIQSTPVPTTPAFWWPQFSQSKAQVAEDELVRIATDASSDTVYKGAMCFVASTGDYQLHTQESKASTDELELESLTLALKYLHKIGARQAIIESDSVAALEAVDYILSGEKSDTRRNGSRNSREQNSRRRNPRARRWRGLSPASRSRFDQAWKNLHGHCEVEIRRVLGHAGDPLNQAADQIAYMGLRAIAHPLKQSRPTLKHGIDKALKKAASNAVESIES
;
A
#
# COMPACT_ATOMS: atom_id res chain seq x y z
N MET A 1 9.53 -21.08 -32.25
CA MET A 1 9.27 -19.63 -32.13
C MET A 1 9.53 -19.23 -30.69
N SER A 2 10.51 -18.37 -30.42
CA SER A 2 10.83 -17.90 -29.06
C SER A 2 9.73 -16.98 -28.56
N ASP A 3 9.11 -17.34 -27.44
CA ASP A 3 8.14 -16.49 -26.75
C ASP A 3 8.73 -15.08 -26.53
N PRO A 4 8.00 -14.00 -26.85
CA PRO A 4 8.51 -12.64 -26.73
C PRO A 4 8.85 -12.33 -25.27
N ARG A 5 10.05 -11.79 -25.03
CA ARG A 5 10.49 -11.33 -23.69
C ARG A 5 9.57 -10.22 -23.20
N LEU A 6 9.26 -10.24 -21.90
CA LEU A 6 8.45 -9.20 -21.28
C LEU A 6 9.24 -7.88 -21.21
N ASP A 7 8.62 -6.76 -21.54
CA ASP A 7 9.22 -5.44 -21.36
C ASP A 7 9.31 -5.08 -19.87
N LEU A 8 10.40 -4.42 -19.47
CA LEU A 8 10.63 -3.98 -18.09
C LEU A 8 9.52 -3.02 -17.63
N GLU A 9 9.00 -2.18 -18.54
CA GLU A 9 7.88 -1.27 -18.24
C GLU A 9 6.60 -2.00 -17.78
N ALA A 10 6.40 -3.24 -18.22
CA ALA A 10 5.25 -4.05 -17.80
C ALA A 10 5.36 -4.49 -16.33
N LEU A 11 6.58 -4.69 -15.83
CA LEU A 11 6.88 -5.04 -14.44
C LEU A 11 6.97 -3.82 -13.53
N LEU A 12 7.48 -2.70 -14.03
CA LEU A 12 7.50 -1.42 -13.31
C LEU A 12 6.11 -0.80 -13.17
N GLY A 13 5.12 -1.31 -13.91
CA GLY A 13 3.76 -0.77 -13.92
C GLY A 13 3.64 0.60 -14.60
N THR A 14 4.71 1.08 -15.26
CA THR A 14 4.69 2.24 -16.15
C THR A 14 3.86 1.98 -17.40
N GLN A 15 3.79 0.71 -17.84
CA GLN A 15 2.77 0.25 -18.79
C GLN A 15 1.55 -0.29 -18.07
N SER A 16 0.68 0.63 -17.72
CA SER A 16 -0.73 0.32 -17.65
C SER A 16 -1.24 -0.13 -19.03
N ARG A 17 -1.48 -1.43 -19.20
CA ARG A 17 -2.13 -2.05 -20.37
C ARG A 17 -3.56 -1.55 -20.66
N THR A 18 -4.03 -0.54 -19.92
CA THR A 18 -5.29 0.20 -20.15
C THR A 18 -5.06 1.63 -20.64
N TYR A 19 -3.83 2.16 -20.69
CA TYR A 19 -3.57 3.58 -20.99
C TYR A 19 -3.28 3.83 -22.48
N LYS A 20 -3.92 3.06 -23.36
CA LYS A 20 -4.47 3.70 -24.56
C LYS A 20 -5.75 4.49 -24.25
N THR A 21 -6.20 4.57 -22.99
CA THR A 21 -7.17 5.58 -22.55
C THR A 21 -6.46 6.91 -22.27
N ARG A 22 -6.24 7.66 -23.35
CA ARG A 22 -5.91 9.10 -23.47
C ARG A 22 -5.11 9.69 -22.31
N GLN A 23 -3.81 9.95 -22.54
CA GLN A 23 -3.04 10.93 -21.76
C GLN A 23 -3.91 12.16 -21.47
N VAL A 24 -3.86 12.64 -20.22
CA VAL A 24 -4.58 13.87 -19.84
C VAL A 24 -4.13 15.00 -20.76
N THR A 25 -5.06 15.47 -21.60
CA THR A 25 -4.77 16.50 -22.60
C THR A 25 -4.91 17.89 -22.00
N ASP A 26 -4.26 18.89 -22.62
CA ASP A 26 -4.42 20.28 -22.19
C ASP A 26 -5.85 20.80 -22.39
N ASP A 27 -6.63 20.20 -23.29
CA ASP A 27 -8.07 20.49 -23.42
C ASP A 27 -8.82 20.08 -22.14
N MET A 28 -8.54 18.89 -21.61
CA MET A 28 -9.14 18.42 -20.34
C MET A 28 -8.80 19.35 -19.19
N VAL A 29 -7.53 19.77 -19.07
CA VAL A 29 -7.05 20.66 -18.01
C VAL A 29 -7.70 22.06 -18.10
N ARG A 30 -7.97 22.52 -19.32
CA ARG A 30 -8.60 23.82 -19.58
C ARG A 30 -10.13 23.81 -19.41
N ARG A 31 -10.77 22.66 -19.17
CA ARG A 31 -12.22 22.59 -18.98
C ARG A 31 -12.67 23.49 -17.80
N PRO A 32 -13.80 24.21 -17.96
CA PRO A 32 -14.29 25.13 -16.93
C PRO A 32 -14.75 24.41 -15.66
N ILE A 33 -15.13 23.13 -15.77
CA ILE A 33 -15.65 22.32 -14.68
C ILE A 33 -14.83 21.05 -14.55
N HIS A 34 -14.28 20.80 -13.36
CA HIS A 34 -13.61 19.56 -13.00
C HIS A 34 -14.48 18.81 -11.99
N VAL A 35 -14.72 17.54 -12.25
CA VAL A 35 -15.52 16.68 -11.38
C VAL A 35 -14.71 15.44 -11.03
N ALA A 36 -14.76 15.03 -9.77
CA ALA A 36 -14.18 13.78 -9.31
C ALA A 36 -15.24 12.96 -8.58
N ILE A 37 -15.44 11.72 -9.05
CA ILE A 37 -16.43 10.80 -8.49
C ILE A 37 -15.72 9.61 -7.86
N ALA A 38 -16.04 9.35 -6.60
CA ALA A 38 -15.47 8.26 -5.83
C ALA A 38 -16.58 7.43 -5.18
N LEU A 39 -16.71 6.18 -5.60
CA LEU A 39 -17.51 5.17 -4.91
C LEU A 39 -16.70 4.49 -3.80
N TRP A 40 -17.39 4.05 -2.76
CA TRP A 40 -16.88 3.23 -1.66
C TRP A 40 -17.98 2.26 -1.22
N ASP A 41 -17.61 1.16 -0.58
CA ASP A 41 -18.54 0.20 0.00
C ASP A 41 -18.02 -0.32 1.34
N GLN A 42 -18.94 -0.71 2.21
CA GLN A 42 -18.63 -1.32 3.51
C GLN A 42 -19.59 -2.47 3.79
N PRO A 43 -19.12 -3.58 4.40
CA PRO A 43 -20.00 -4.66 4.83
C PRO A 43 -21.09 -4.16 5.80
N TRP A 44 -22.33 -4.55 5.54
CA TRP A 44 -23.52 -4.09 6.26
C TRP A 44 -24.62 -5.16 6.29
N LYS A 45 -24.87 -5.76 7.45
CA LYS A 45 -25.70 -6.95 7.64
C LYS A 45 -27.13 -6.79 7.12
N SER A 46 -27.77 -5.64 7.37
CA SER A 46 -29.16 -5.39 6.96
C SER A 46 -29.34 -4.92 5.50
N ALA A 47 -28.25 -4.78 4.72
CA ALA A 47 -28.33 -4.29 3.34
C ALA A 47 -28.59 -5.41 2.33
N LYS A 48 -29.17 -5.06 1.16
CA LYS A 48 -29.64 -6.00 0.12
C LYS A 48 -28.56 -6.97 -0.37
N ASP A 49 -27.30 -6.52 -0.42
CA ASP A 49 -26.14 -7.31 -0.83
C ASP A 49 -25.13 -7.50 0.32
N GLN A 50 -25.59 -7.40 1.57
CA GLN A 50 -24.74 -7.36 2.76
C GLN A 50 -23.65 -6.28 2.73
N LYS A 51 -23.87 -5.22 1.95
CA LYS A 51 -23.00 -4.04 1.85
C LYS A 51 -23.81 -2.76 1.75
N ILE A 52 -23.31 -1.71 2.40
CA ILE A 52 -23.71 -0.34 2.14
C ILE A 52 -22.75 0.23 1.10
N GLU A 53 -23.30 0.90 0.10
CA GLU A 53 -22.53 1.53 -0.96
C GLU A 53 -22.68 3.04 -0.85
N GLY A 54 -21.60 3.78 -1.07
CA GLY A 54 -21.62 5.24 -1.01
C GLY A 54 -20.85 5.89 -2.13
N TRP A 55 -21.16 7.16 -2.34
CA TRP A 55 -20.59 7.99 -3.39
C TRP A 55 -20.20 9.36 -2.87
N VAL A 56 -19.16 9.90 -3.49
CA VAL A 56 -18.67 11.25 -3.31
C VAL A 56 -18.51 11.87 -4.69
N ILE A 57 -19.10 13.03 -4.91
CA ILE A 57 -18.96 13.84 -6.13
C ILE A 57 -18.37 15.18 -5.70
N ALA A 58 -17.08 15.38 -5.95
CA ALA A 58 -16.46 16.69 -5.78
C ALA A 58 -16.56 17.45 -7.10
N VAL A 59 -16.97 18.72 -7.03
CA VAL A 59 -17.05 19.63 -8.17
C VAL A 59 -16.17 20.84 -7.90
N ASP A 60 -15.37 21.21 -8.89
CA ASP A 60 -14.55 22.41 -8.88
C ASP A 60 -14.74 23.19 -10.20
N SER A 61 -15.33 24.38 -10.08
CA SER A 61 -15.54 25.31 -11.17
C SER A 61 -15.22 26.73 -10.71
N LYS A 62 -15.16 27.70 -11.63
CA LYS A 62 -15.01 29.11 -11.27
C LYS A 62 -16.18 29.65 -10.43
N ARG A 63 -17.40 29.10 -10.61
CA ARG A 63 -18.62 29.58 -9.94
C ARG A 63 -18.92 28.86 -8.63
N ALA A 64 -18.48 27.61 -8.48
CA ALA A 64 -18.80 26.80 -7.32
C ALA A 64 -17.75 25.72 -7.07
N ARG A 65 -17.49 25.48 -5.78
CA ARG A 65 -16.66 24.40 -5.28
C ARG A 65 -17.39 23.70 -4.14
N PHE A 66 -17.75 22.44 -4.32
CA PHE A 66 -18.54 21.71 -3.33
C PHE A 66 -18.36 20.19 -3.46
N VAL A 67 -18.89 19.47 -2.48
CA VAL A 67 -18.92 18.01 -2.47
C VAL A 67 -20.35 17.54 -2.19
N ARG A 68 -20.89 16.68 -3.06
CA ARG A 68 -22.11 15.90 -2.80
C ARG A 68 -21.71 14.51 -2.33
N ARG A 69 -22.44 14.01 -1.34
CA ARG A 69 -22.19 12.74 -0.68
C ARG A 69 -23.49 11.99 -0.55
N GLY A 70 -23.46 10.67 -0.66
CA GLY A 70 -24.62 9.86 -0.36
C GLY A 70 -24.24 8.41 -0.13
N ARG A 71 -25.22 7.64 0.33
CA ARG A 71 -25.10 6.20 0.57
C ARG A 71 -26.43 5.50 0.33
N THR A 72 -26.38 4.23 -0.02
CA THR A 72 -27.53 3.36 -0.31
C THR A 72 -27.26 1.95 0.21
N THR A 73 -28.32 1.28 0.64
CA THR A 73 -28.33 -0.14 0.99
C THR A 73 -29.03 -0.99 -0.08
N LYS A 74 -29.43 -0.38 -1.20
CA LYS A 74 -30.30 -0.98 -2.23
C LYS A 74 -29.56 -1.55 -3.45
N GLY A 75 -28.24 -1.39 -3.54
CA GLY A 75 -27.43 -1.89 -4.67
C GLY A 75 -27.45 -1.02 -5.93
N ASP A 76 -28.05 0.18 -5.87
CA ASP A 76 -28.29 1.09 -7.00
C ASP A 76 -27.32 2.29 -7.04
N VAL A 77 -26.10 2.11 -6.51
CA VAL A 77 -25.13 3.20 -6.28
C VAL A 77 -24.77 3.97 -7.55
N VAL A 78 -24.62 3.28 -8.69
CA VAL A 78 -24.25 3.92 -9.96
C VAL A 78 -25.37 4.85 -10.43
N GLU A 79 -26.61 4.39 -10.47
CA GLU A 79 -27.76 5.19 -10.91
C GLU A 79 -27.97 6.42 -10.03
N ARG A 80 -27.88 6.25 -8.70
CA ARG A 80 -27.96 7.37 -7.74
C ARG A 80 -26.84 8.39 -7.95
N THR A 81 -25.62 7.90 -8.18
CA THR A 81 -24.47 8.77 -8.43
C THR A 81 -24.66 9.61 -9.70
N ILE A 82 -25.22 9.02 -10.76
CA ILE A 82 -25.54 9.74 -11.99
C ILE A 82 -26.63 10.79 -11.77
N ALA A 83 -27.71 10.45 -11.07
CA ALA A 83 -28.77 11.40 -10.76
C ALA A 83 -28.24 12.60 -9.96
N GLU A 84 -27.39 12.33 -8.96
CA GLU A 84 -26.74 13.36 -8.14
C GLU A 84 -25.76 14.21 -8.95
N LEU A 85 -25.01 13.59 -9.88
CA LEU A 85 -24.13 14.31 -10.81
C LEU A 85 -24.92 15.28 -11.70
N LYS A 86 -26.03 14.82 -12.28
CA LYS A 86 -26.90 15.65 -13.13
C LYS A 86 -27.42 16.85 -12.34
N ASN A 87 -27.82 16.64 -11.09
CA ASN A 87 -28.25 17.72 -10.19
C ASN A 87 -27.10 18.67 -9.84
N ALA A 88 -25.89 18.13 -9.58
CA ALA A 88 -24.71 18.93 -9.26
C ALA A 88 -24.25 19.81 -10.43
N LEU A 89 -24.44 19.37 -11.67
CA LEU A 89 -24.03 20.10 -12.87
C LEU A 89 -25.10 21.03 -13.44
N LYS A 90 -26.37 20.90 -13.04
CA LYS A 90 -27.53 21.60 -13.63
C LYS A 90 -27.35 23.11 -13.84
N ASN A 91 -26.69 23.79 -12.92
CA ASN A 91 -26.51 25.25 -12.93
C ASN A 91 -25.08 25.71 -13.22
N LEU A 92 -24.20 24.81 -13.68
CA LEU A 92 -22.81 25.13 -13.96
C LEU A 92 -22.60 25.22 -15.48
N PRO A 93 -22.23 26.40 -16.01
CA PRO A 93 -22.05 26.56 -17.45
C PRO A 93 -20.71 25.97 -17.90
N GLY A 94 -20.75 25.28 -19.02
CA GLY A 94 -19.58 24.74 -19.70
C GLY A 94 -19.44 23.23 -19.57
N GLN A 95 -18.47 22.69 -20.30
CA GLN A 95 -18.27 21.25 -20.36
C GLN A 95 -17.44 20.76 -19.16
N ALA A 96 -17.83 19.62 -18.60
CA ALA A 96 -17.15 19.00 -17.48
C ALA A 96 -16.11 17.97 -17.91
N TRP A 97 -14.96 17.97 -17.26
CA TRP A 97 -14.03 16.85 -17.25
C TRP A 97 -14.21 16.04 -15.96
N ILE A 98 -14.57 14.76 -16.11
CA ILE A 98 -14.88 13.86 -15.00
C ILE A 98 -13.75 12.84 -14.80
N VAL A 99 -13.29 12.68 -13.56
CA VAL A 99 -12.39 11.59 -13.16
C VAL A 99 -13.12 10.59 -12.26
N THR A 100 -12.92 9.29 -12.50
CA THR A 100 -13.46 8.21 -11.66
C THR A 100 -12.36 7.34 -11.06
N GLY A 101 -12.67 6.60 -10.00
CA GLY A 101 -11.72 5.67 -9.39
C GLY A 101 -11.28 4.55 -10.35
N ARG A 102 -10.07 4.01 -10.13
CA ARG A 102 -9.44 3.01 -11.01
C ARG A 102 -10.34 1.78 -11.28
N ARG A 103 -11.01 1.27 -10.24
CA ARG A 103 -11.82 0.04 -10.27
C ARG A 103 -13.32 0.29 -10.54
N GLN A 104 -13.71 1.47 -11.04
CA GLN A 104 -15.11 1.86 -11.27
C GLN A 104 -15.47 1.81 -12.77
N THR A 105 -15.32 0.65 -13.40
CA THR A 105 -15.53 0.45 -14.85
C THR A 105 -16.98 0.67 -15.27
N LEU A 106 -17.94 0.14 -14.50
CA LEU A 106 -19.38 0.30 -14.78
C LEU A 106 -19.81 1.77 -14.75
N LEU A 107 -19.42 2.51 -13.71
CA LEU A 107 -19.70 3.95 -13.62
C LEU A 107 -19.09 4.72 -14.80
N ARG A 108 -17.88 4.36 -15.21
CA ARG A 108 -17.19 5.00 -16.33
C ARG A 108 -17.94 4.80 -17.64
N ALA A 109 -18.26 3.55 -17.99
CA ALA A 109 -19.02 3.23 -19.20
C ALA A 109 -20.34 4.01 -19.25
N VAL A 110 -21.08 4.02 -18.13
CA VAL A 110 -22.36 4.71 -17.98
C VAL A 110 -22.27 6.24 -18.10
N LEU A 111 -21.10 6.84 -17.80
CA LEU A 111 -20.83 8.27 -18.00
C LEU A 111 -20.42 8.56 -19.44
N GLU A 112 -19.59 7.71 -20.04
CA GLU A 112 -19.15 7.81 -21.44
C GLU A 112 -20.35 7.68 -22.39
N ASP A 113 -21.25 6.72 -22.17
CA ASP A 113 -22.50 6.55 -22.93
C ASP A 113 -23.42 7.77 -22.87
N ARG A 114 -23.30 8.59 -21.81
CA ARG A 114 -24.03 9.86 -21.66
C ARG A 114 -23.28 11.07 -22.22
N GLY A 115 -22.18 10.85 -22.94
CA GLY A 115 -21.41 11.89 -23.63
C GLY A 115 -20.48 12.70 -22.74
N TYR A 116 -20.20 12.25 -21.50
CA TYR A 116 -19.23 12.93 -20.65
C TYR A 116 -17.79 12.62 -21.07
N LEU A 117 -16.90 13.60 -20.92
CA LEU A 117 -15.46 13.38 -21.03
C LEU A 117 -14.95 12.79 -19.72
N VAL A 118 -14.69 11.48 -19.71
CA VAL A 118 -14.28 10.74 -18.52
C VAL A 118 -12.87 10.21 -18.66
N THR A 119 -12.10 10.27 -17.57
CA THR A 119 -10.81 9.59 -17.45
C THR A 119 -10.78 8.71 -16.20
N GLY A 120 -10.15 7.54 -16.32
CA GLY A 120 -9.92 6.65 -15.18
C GLY A 120 -8.76 7.12 -14.31
N SER A 121 -8.84 6.82 -13.01
CA SER A 121 -7.87 7.21 -11.98
C SER A 121 -7.91 8.72 -11.67
N PHE A 122 -7.77 9.06 -10.38
CA PHE A 122 -7.71 10.46 -9.95
C PHE A 122 -6.40 11.09 -10.43
N SER A 123 -6.45 11.77 -11.58
CA SER A 123 -5.32 12.57 -12.06
C SER A 123 -5.08 13.74 -11.12
N GLU A 124 -3.81 14.01 -10.80
CA GLU A 124 -3.41 15.18 -10.01
C GLU A 124 -3.75 16.51 -10.69
N LYS A 125 -3.83 16.51 -12.04
CA LYS A 125 -4.24 17.68 -12.83
C LYS A 125 -5.74 18.00 -12.70
N ASN A 126 -6.54 17.08 -12.15
CA ASN A 126 -7.95 17.34 -11.92
C ASN A 126 -8.16 18.05 -10.57
N ARG A 127 -8.65 19.30 -10.62
CA ARG A 127 -8.86 20.15 -9.43
C ARG A 127 -9.79 19.56 -8.36
N ALA A 128 -10.69 18.64 -8.72
CA ALA A 128 -11.62 18.01 -7.79
C ALA A 128 -11.09 16.70 -7.17
N GLY A 129 -10.05 16.09 -7.75
CA GLY A 129 -9.57 14.74 -7.42
C GLY A 129 -9.20 14.54 -5.94
N LYS A 130 -8.33 15.41 -5.42
CA LYS A 130 -7.86 15.34 -4.02
C LYS A 130 -9.00 15.45 -3.01
N ARG A 131 -9.99 16.31 -3.29
CA ARG A 131 -11.15 16.54 -2.42
C ARG A 131 -12.07 15.30 -2.38
N ALA A 132 -12.33 14.70 -3.54
CA ALA A 132 -13.10 13.45 -3.60
C ALA A 132 -12.41 12.30 -2.86
N ALA A 133 -11.09 12.12 -3.07
CA ALA A 133 -10.32 11.06 -2.43
C ALA A 133 -10.30 11.17 -0.89
N MET A 134 -10.09 12.39 -0.38
CA MET A 134 -10.11 12.66 1.06
C MET A 134 -11.49 12.40 1.67
N GLN A 135 -12.55 12.92 1.04
CA GLN A 135 -13.90 12.76 1.56
C GLN A 135 -14.38 11.30 1.49
N ARG A 136 -14.03 10.58 0.42
CA ARG A 136 -14.26 9.13 0.30
C ARG A 136 -13.69 8.38 1.49
N LYS A 137 -12.40 8.60 1.81
CA LYS A 137 -11.73 7.94 2.96
C LYS A 137 -12.42 8.27 4.28
N LYS A 138 -12.88 9.52 4.45
CA LYS A 138 -13.60 9.96 5.66
C LYS A 138 -14.96 9.27 5.81
N ASP A 139 -15.75 9.21 4.74
CA ASP A 139 -17.09 8.62 4.75
C ASP A 139 -17.01 7.09 4.89
N ASP A 140 -16.07 6.46 4.20
CA ASP A 140 -15.74 5.03 4.30
C ASP A 140 -15.42 4.62 5.75
N HIS A 141 -14.49 5.35 6.40
CA HIS A 141 -14.16 5.14 7.80
C HIS A 141 -15.31 5.47 8.77
N ALA A 142 -16.18 6.42 8.42
CA ALA A 142 -17.35 6.74 9.24
C ALA A 142 -18.38 5.60 9.19
N ALA A 143 -18.67 5.08 8.00
CA ALA A 143 -19.57 3.95 7.80
C ALA A 143 -19.05 2.69 8.53
N LEU A 144 -17.75 2.40 8.44
CA LEU A 144 -17.14 1.29 9.18
C LEU A 144 -17.28 1.44 10.70
N ARG A 145 -17.13 2.66 11.23
CA ARG A 145 -17.33 2.94 12.67
C ARG A 145 -18.78 2.79 13.08
N GLU A 146 -19.70 3.27 12.25
CA GLU A 146 -21.14 3.13 12.47
C GLU A 146 -21.54 1.66 12.49
N ALA A 147 -21.11 0.88 11.50
CA ALA A 147 -21.40 -0.55 11.41
C ALA A 147 -20.94 -1.33 12.65
N LYS A 148 -19.76 -0.98 13.19
CA LYS A 148 -19.26 -1.56 14.45
C LYS A 148 -20.10 -1.17 15.66
N ARG A 149 -20.59 0.08 15.70
CA ARG A 149 -21.39 0.61 16.82
C ARG A 149 -22.80 0.04 16.84
N THR A 150 -23.41 -0.16 15.68
CA THR A 150 -24.81 -0.59 15.54
C THR A 150 -24.98 -2.10 15.38
N GLY A 151 -23.89 -2.87 15.39
CA GLY A 151 -23.94 -4.33 15.16
C GLY A 151 -24.23 -4.73 13.71
N GLU A 152 -24.14 -3.78 12.78
CA GLU A 152 -24.35 -4.00 11.35
C GLU A 152 -23.12 -4.59 10.66
N ARG A 153 -22.00 -4.70 11.35
CA ARG A 153 -20.83 -5.39 10.81
C ARG A 153 -21.12 -6.90 10.76
N PRO A 154 -21.02 -7.56 9.60
CA PRO A 154 -21.15 -9.02 9.52
C PRO A 154 -20.13 -9.73 10.42
N GLU A 155 -20.57 -10.77 11.12
CA GLU A 155 -19.71 -11.61 11.97
C GLU A 155 -18.69 -12.40 11.14
N ASN A 156 -19.10 -12.84 9.95
CA ASN A 156 -18.24 -13.46 8.95
C ASN A 156 -18.29 -12.62 7.67
N ILE A 157 -17.18 -11.97 7.33
CA ILE A 157 -17.01 -11.36 6.00
C ILE A 157 -16.80 -12.53 5.03
N GLN A 158 -17.86 -12.99 4.38
CA GLN A 158 -17.68 -13.82 3.19
C GLN A 158 -17.07 -12.92 2.11
N SER A 159 -15.75 -12.93 1.98
CA SER A 159 -15.10 -12.30 0.84
C SER A 159 -15.57 -13.05 -0.40
N THR A 160 -16.38 -12.40 -1.24
CA THR A 160 -16.65 -12.92 -2.58
C THR A 160 -15.29 -13.05 -3.29
N PRO A 161 -14.90 -14.25 -3.75
CA PRO A 161 -13.63 -14.42 -4.43
C PRO A 161 -13.61 -13.53 -5.68
N VAL A 162 -12.80 -12.48 -5.66
CA VAL A 162 -12.54 -11.69 -6.86
C VAL A 162 -11.73 -12.58 -7.81
N PRO A 163 -12.07 -12.68 -9.10
CA PRO A 163 -11.24 -13.40 -10.07
C PRO A 163 -9.80 -12.86 -10.03
N THR A 164 -8.88 -13.66 -9.53
CA THR A 164 -7.48 -13.31 -9.40
C THR A 164 -6.71 -13.79 -10.61
N THR A 165 -5.80 -12.97 -11.14
CA THR A 165 -4.88 -13.43 -12.19
C THR A 165 -4.03 -14.56 -11.61
N PRO A 166 -4.08 -15.79 -12.13
CA PRO A 166 -3.36 -16.92 -11.55
C PRO A 166 -1.86 -16.63 -11.42
N ALA A 167 -1.23 -17.26 -10.44
CA ALA A 167 0.21 -17.21 -10.28
C ALA A 167 0.85 -18.20 -11.26
N PHE A 168 1.72 -17.71 -12.15
CA PHE A 168 2.49 -18.58 -13.04
C PHE A 168 3.72 -19.17 -12.36
N TRP A 169 4.28 -18.46 -11.38
CA TRP A 169 5.44 -18.85 -10.58
C TRP A 169 5.61 -17.85 -9.42
N TRP A 170 6.51 -18.18 -8.49
CA TRP A 170 6.85 -17.35 -7.33
C TRP A 170 8.32 -16.92 -7.42
N PRO A 171 8.62 -15.69 -7.88
CA PRO A 171 9.97 -15.14 -7.88
C PRO A 171 10.63 -15.21 -6.51
N GLN A 172 11.81 -15.84 -6.46
CA GLN A 172 12.70 -15.82 -5.31
C GLN A 172 14.11 -15.54 -5.82
N PHE A 173 14.65 -14.39 -5.42
CA PHE A 173 15.99 -13.95 -5.78
C PHE A 173 16.68 -13.44 -4.55
N SER A 174 17.96 -13.78 -4.39
CA SER A 174 18.76 -13.24 -3.30
C SER A 174 20.21 -13.18 -3.71
N GLN A 175 20.92 -12.24 -3.09
CA GLN A 175 22.37 -12.18 -3.10
C GLN A 175 22.81 -11.88 -1.67
N SER A 176 23.72 -12.70 -1.16
CA SER A 176 24.31 -12.57 0.17
C SER A 176 25.79 -12.90 0.09
N LYS A 177 26.57 -12.04 -0.58
CA LYS A 177 28.00 -12.24 -0.85
C LYS A 177 28.89 -11.34 0.00
N ALA A 178 28.33 -10.36 0.68
CA ALA A 178 29.11 -9.43 1.48
C ALA A 178 29.87 -10.15 2.59
N GLN A 179 31.13 -9.78 2.75
CA GLN A 179 31.91 -10.02 3.96
C GLN A 179 32.10 -8.65 4.60
N VAL A 180 31.51 -8.47 5.78
CA VAL A 180 31.45 -7.19 6.46
C VAL A 180 32.63 -7.11 7.43
N ALA A 181 33.36 -6.00 7.42
CA ALA A 181 34.42 -5.78 8.40
C ALA A 181 33.82 -5.57 9.81
N GLU A 182 34.62 -5.76 10.86
CA GLU A 182 34.12 -5.74 12.25
C GLU A 182 33.47 -4.39 12.63
N ASP A 183 33.98 -3.28 12.08
CA ASP A 183 33.49 -1.91 12.34
C ASP A 183 32.58 -1.36 11.23
N GLU A 184 32.23 -2.16 10.22
CA GLU A 184 31.45 -1.68 9.08
C GLU A 184 29.96 -1.59 9.43
N LEU A 185 29.40 -0.39 9.30
CA LEU A 185 27.98 -0.12 9.48
C LEU A 185 27.18 -0.57 8.25
N VAL A 186 26.34 -1.60 8.41
CA VAL A 186 25.47 -2.08 7.33
C VAL A 186 24.15 -1.33 7.33
N ARG A 187 23.84 -0.61 6.24
CA ARG A 187 22.51 -0.02 6.03
C ARG A 187 21.64 -0.96 5.22
N ILE A 188 20.39 -1.15 5.62
CA ILE A 188 19.41 -1.97 4.93
C ILE A 188 18.11 -1.20 4.81
N ALA A 189 17.54 -1.13 3.62
CA ALA A 189 16.15 -0.69 3.44
C ALA A 189 15.25 -1.87 3.17
N THR A 190 14.03 -1.84 3.72
CA THR A 190 13.02 -2.90 3.55
C THR A 190 11.73 -2.32 3.03
N ASP A 191 11.07 -3.06 2.14
CA ASP A 191 9.73 -2.72 1.67
C ASP A 191 8.95 -3.97 1.24
N ALA A 192 7.63 -3.87 1.24
CA ALA A 192 6.74 -4.95 0.83
C ALA A 192 5.65 -4.50 -0.13
N SER A 193 5.22 -5.43 -0.99
CA SER A 193 4.12 -5.20 -1.92
C SER A 193 3.09 -6.33 -1.84
N SER A 194 1.81 -5.97 -1.92
CA SER A 194 0.71 -6.93 -1.92
C SER A 194 -0.31 -6.61 -2.99
N ASP A 195 -0.91 -7.64 -3.57
CA ASP A 195 -2.12 -7.46 -4.38
C ASP A 195 -3.39 -7.30 -3.54
N THR A 196 -3.25 -7.35 -2.20
CA THR A 196 -4.30 -7.27 -1.17
C THR A 196 -5.31 -8.42 -1.20
N VAL A 197 -5.05 -9.47 -1.96
CA VAL A 197 -5.96 -10.60 -2.14
C VAL A 197 -5.28 -11.91 -1.73
N TYR A 198 -4.17 -12.28 -2.38
CA TYR A 198 -3.50 -13.55 -2.13
C TYR A 198 -2.02 -13.60 -2.56
N LYS A 199 -1.43 -12.50 -3.03
CA LYS A 199 0.00 -12.43 -3.38
C LYS A 199 0.70 -11.40 -2.51
N GLY A 200 1.87 -11.79 -2.01
CA GLY A 200 2.79 -10.91 -1.31
C GLY A 200 4.20 -10.99 -1.90
N ALA A 201 4.89 -9.86 -1.86
CA ALA A 201 6.31 -9.71 -2.14
C ALA A 201 6.94 -8.94 -0.99
N MET A 202 8.09 -9.42 -0.52
CA MET A 202 8.90 -8.82 0.54
C MET A 202 10.29 -8.59 -0.02
N CYS A 203 10.87 -7.44 0.26
CA CYS A 203 12.20 -7.12 -0.21
C CYS A 203 13.03 -6.41 0.86
N PHE A 204 14.33 -6.73 0.89
CA PHE A 204 15.34 -5.83 1.45
C PHE A 204 16.45 -5.59 0.44
N VAL A 205 17.10 -4.43 0.56
CA VAL A 205 18.32 -4.05 -0.16
C VAL A 205 19.32 -3.50 0.85
N ALA A 206 20.53 -4.04 0.86
CA ALA A 206 21.62 -3.61 1.74
C ALA A 206 22.60 -2.68 1.00
N SER A 207 23.29 -1.82 1.74
CA SER A 207 24.36 -0.93 1.23
C SER A 207 25.53 -1.70 0.61
N THR A 208 25.71 -2.96 1.01
CA THR A 208 26.72 -3.87 0.45
C THR A 208 26.39 -4.37 -0.96
N GLY A 209 25.20 -4.01 -1.50
CA GLY A 209 24.68 -4.50 -2.78
C GLY A 209 23.99 -5.86 -2.70
N ASP A 210 23.97 -6.47 -1.52
CA ASP A 210 23.17 -7.66 -1.24
C ASP A 210 21.67 -7.30 -1.15
N TYR A 211 20.82 -8.28 -1.46
CA TYR A 211 19.38 -8.08 -1.45
C TYR A 211 18.66 -9.42 -1.32
N GLN A 212 17.37 -9.35 -0.99
CA GLN A 212 16.47 -10.49 -1.10
C GLN A 212 15.12 -10.01 -1.62
N LEU A 213 14.60 -10.70 -2.63
CA LEU A 213 13.22 -10.68 -3.06
C LEU A 213 12.59 -12.03 -2.73
N HIS A 214 11.58 -12.02 -1.88
CA HIS A 214 10.80 -13.19 -1.55
C HIS A 214 9.34 -12.96 -1.91
N THR A 215 8.77 -13.79 -2.79
CA THR A 215 7.35 -13.76 -3.12
C THR A 215 6.66 -15.04 -2.68
N GLN A 216 5.41 -14.92 -2.28
CA GLN A 216 4.62 -16.06 -1.82
C GLN A 216 3.12 -15.83 -1.97
N GLU A 217 2.38 -16.92 -1.94
CA GLU A 217 0.95 -16.86 -1.68
C GLU A 217 0.74 -16.36 -0.25
N SER A 218 -0.01 -15.27 -0.10
CA SER A 218 -0.25 -14.64 1.18
C SER A 218 -1.53 -13.83 1.16
N LYS A 219 -2.37 -14.07 2.17
CA LYS A 219 -3.53 -13.23 2.51
C LYS A 219 -3.19 -12.21 3.61
N ALA A 220 -1.92 -12.11 3.98
CA ALA A 220 -1.45 -11.17 4.98
C ALA A 220 -1.67 -9.72 4.51
N SER A 221 -1.88 -8.82 5.47
CA SER A 221 -1.92 -7.39 5.18
C SER A 221 -0.56 -6.89 4.70
N THR A 222 -0.53 -5.75 4.01
CA THR A 222 0.74 -5.08 3.68
C THR A 222 1.57 -4.87 4.95
N ASP A 223 0.97 -4.34 6.03
CA ASP A 223 1.64 -4.14 7.33
C ASP A 223 2.33 -5.42 7.86
N GLU A 224 1.74 -6.60 7.66
CA GLU A 224 2.36 -7.87 8.06
C GLU A 224 3.53 -8.25 7.15
N LEU A 225 3.42 -8.02 5.84
CA LEU A 225 4.53 -8.25 4.92
C LEU A 225 5.69 -7.26 5.15
N GLU A 226 5.42 -6.03 5.57
CA GLU A 226 6.46 -5.08 5.97
C GLU A 226 7.25 -5.60 7.18
N LEU A 227 6.56 -6.13 8.19
CA LEU A 227 7.23 -6.74 9.35
C LEU A 227 8.03 -7.99 8.96
N GLU A 228 7.52 -8.81 8.04
CA GLU A 228 8.28 -9.94 7.51
C GLU A 228 9.52 -9.46 6.71
N SER A 229 9.45 -8.34 6.00
CA SER A 229 10.60 -7.76 5.30
C SER A 229 11.69 -7.30 6.28
N LEU A 230 11.31 -6.67 7.40
CA LEU A 230 12.22 -6.40 8.51
C LEU A 230 12.82 -7.71 9.08
N THR A 231 12.01 -8.75 9.21
CA THR A 231 12.45 -10.07 9.67
C THR A 231 13.50 -10.69 8.73
N LEU A 232 13.34 -10.52 7.40
CA LEU A 232 14.33 -10.97 6.42
C LEU A 232 15.64 -10.21 6.57
N ALA A 233 15.59 -8.88 6.77
CA ALA A 233 16.78 -8.07 7.01
C ALA A 233 17.55 -8.51 8.27
N LEU A 234 16.85 -8.76 9.39
CA LEU A 234 17.49 -9.26 10.61
C LEU A 234 18.18 -10.61 10.41
N LYS A 235 17.52 -11.54 9.70
CA LYS A 235 18.12 -12.85 9.35
C LYS A 235 19.34 -12.70 8.46
N TYR A 236 19.33 -11.74 7.54
CA TYR A 236 20.47 -11.44 6.69
C TYR A 236 21.65 -10.90 7.51
N LEU A 237 21.43 -9.96 8.43
CA LEU A 237 22.48 -9.45 9.33
C LEU A 237 23.15 -10.58 10.13
N HIS A 238 22.35 -11.50 10.66
CA HIS A 238 22.87 -12.66 11.38
C HIS A 238 23.72 -13.55 10.48
N LYS A 239 23.28 -13.76 9.23
CA LYS A 239 23.97 -14.59 8.25
C LYS A 239 25.34 -14.03 7.83
N ILE A 240 25.45 -12.71 7.67
CA ILE A 240 26.71 -12.07 7.25
C ILE A 240 27.64 -11.75 8.42
N GLY A 241 27.19 -11.95 9.66
CA GLY A 241 27.97 -11.66 10.86
C GLY A 241 28.20 -10.17 11.13
N ALA A 242 27.27 -9.30 10.72
CA ALA A 242 27.38 -7.86 10.96
C ALA A 242 27.40 -7.55 12.46
N ARG A 243 28.18 -6.53 12.86
CA ARG A 243 28.26 -6.04 14.25
C ARG A 243 27.44 -4.79 14.50
N GLN A 244 27.22 -3.96 13.48
CA GLN A 244 26.43 -2.75 13.57
C GLN A 244 25.57 -2.60 12.31
N ALA A 245 24.30 -2.25 12.49
CA ALA A 245 23.38 -2.06 11.38
C ALA A 245 22.29 -1.03 11.62
N ILE A 246 21.86 -0.38 10.54
CA ILE A 246 20.66 0.44 10.49
C ILE A 246 19.69 -0.21 9.50
N ILE A 247 18.48 -0.53 9.96
CA ILE A 247 17.38 -0.99 9.11
C ILE A 247 16.36 0.15 8.96
N GLU A 248 16.01 0.46 7.72
CA GLU A 248 15.16 1.56 7.33
C GLU A 248 13.87 1.02 6.72
N SER A 249 12.74 1.54 7.19
CA SER A 249 11.42 1.26 6.62
C SER A 249 10.57 2.53 6.62
N ASP A 250 9.73 2.70 5.60
CA ASP A 250 8.75 3.78 5.55
C ASP A 250 7.38 3.38 6.15
N SER A 251 7.22 2.11 6.51
CA SER A 251 6.00 1.56 7.11
C SER A 251 5.88 1.93 8.58
N VAL A 252 5.07 2.95 8.86
CA VAL A 252 4.71 3.36 10.24
C VAL A 252 4.11 2.20 11.02
N ALA A 253 3.27 1.38 10.38
CA ALA A 253 2.60 0.26 11.04
C ALA A 253 3.59 -0.84 11.45
N ALA A 254 4.59 -1.13 10.60
CA ALA A 254 5.63 -2.10 10.94
C ALA A 254 6.50 -1.59 12.09
N LEU A 255 6.90 -0.31 12.08
CA LEU A 255 7.70 0.28 13.15
C LEU A 255 6.95 0.33 14.50
N GLU A 256 5.67 0.73 14.49
CA GLU A 256 4.85 0.68 15.71
C GLU A 256 4.68 -0.77 16.22
N ALA A 257 4.68 -1.77 15.34
CA ALA A 257 4.66 -3.18 15.73
C ALA A 257 6.00 -3.65 16.31
N VAL A 258 7.13 -3.20 15.76
CA VAL A 258 8.47 -3.44 16.32
C VAL A 258 8.53 -2.89 17.75
N ASP A 259 8.16 -1.62 17.95
CA ASP A 259 8.10 -0.98 19.27
C ASP A 259 7.25 -1.80 20.25
N TYR A 260 6.08 -2.26 19.78
CA TYR A 260 5.21 -3.10 20.58
C TYR A 260 5.87 -4.43 20.98
N ILE A 261 6.44 -5.17 20.04
CA ILE A 261 7.10 -6.46 20.27
C ILE A 261 8.28 -6.30 21.23
N LEU A 262 9.15 -5.32 20.98
CA LEU A 262 10.35 -5.07 21.79
C LEU A 262 10.02 -4.53 23.19
N SER A 263 8.90 -3.82 23.36
CA SER A 263 8.46 -3.35 24.68
C SER A 263 7.96 -4.47 25.62
N GLY A 264 7.84 -5.70 25.09
CA GLY A 264 7.40 -6.90 25.78
C GLY A 264 5.88 -7.07 25.76
N GLU A 265 5.41 -8.16 25.16
CA GLU A 265 4.03 -8.65 25.28
C GLU A 265 3.84 -9.25 26.68
N LYS A 266 3.64 -8.42 27.72
CA LYS A 266 3.10 -8.95 28.99
C LYS A 266 1.66 -9.35 28.72
N SER A 267 1.46 -10.65 28.56
CA SER A 267 0.15 -11.29 28.51
C SER A 267 -0.74 -10.71 29.60
N ASP A 268 -1.98 -10.44 29.22
CA ASP A 268 -3.07 -9.96 30.08
C ASP A 268 -3.55 -11.11 31.02
N THR A 269 -2.62 -11.82 31.64
CA THR A 269 -2.82 -12.89 32.60
C THR A 269 -2.40 -12.40 33.98
N ARG A 270 -3.03 -11.31 34.44
CA ARG A 270 -3.12 -10.94 35.86
C ARG A 270 -4.29 -9.97 36.03
N ARG A 271 -5.50 -10.52 35.87
CA ARG A 271 -6.68 -10.04 36.60
C ARG A 271 -6.42 -10.34 38.08
N ASN A 272 -5.74 -9.44 38.78
CA ASN A 272 -5.89 -9.26 40.23
C ASN A 272 -5.11 -8.02 40.71
N GLY A 273 -5.85 -7.10 41.31
CA GLY A 273 -5.41 -6.24 42.41
C GLY A 273 -4.33 -5.20 42.13
N SER A 274 -4.74 -3.95 41.89
CA SER A 274 -4.41 -2.82 42.78
C SER A 274 -4.86 -1.50 42.13
N ARG A 275 -5.96 -0.94 42.63
CA ARG A 275 -6.25 0.49 42.53
C ARG A 275 -5.28 1.17 43.50
N ASN A 276 -4.23 1.81 43.00
CA ASN A 276 -3.68 3.05 43.54
C ASN A 276 -2.43 3.47 42.76
N SER A 277 -2.59 4.47 41.89
CA SER A 277 -1.62 5.53 41.58
C SER A 277 -2.14 6.37 40.40
N ARG A 278 -2.99 7.36 40.71
CA ARG A 278 -2.93 8.67 40.05
C ARG A 278 -1.74 9.36 40.72
N GLU A 279 -0.73 9.88 40.05
CA GLU A 279 -0.65 11.12 39.27
C GLU A 279 0.89 11.33 39.13
N GLN A 280 1.53 11.58 37.99
CA GLN A 280 1.61 12.82 37.22
C GLN A 280 2.68 12.56 36.15
N ASN A 281 2.31 12.50 34.87
CA ASN A 281 3.02 13.15 33.77
C ASN A 281 2.45 12.76 32.41
N SER A 282 2.40 13.77 31.56
CA SER A 282 1.62 13.84 30.34
C SER A 282 2.20 13.05 29.15
N ARG A 283 1.32 12.62 28.24
CA ARG A 283 1.55 12.43 26.79
C ARG A 283 2.45 11.31 26.26
N ARG A 284 2.95 10.36 27.06
CA ARG A 284 3.40 9.06 26.51
C ARG A 284 2.28 8.02 26.70
N ARG A 285 1.41 7.90 25.70
CA ARG A 285 0.39 6.84 25.61
C ARG A 285 1.10 5.49 25.80
N ASN A 286 0.87 4.85 26.95
CA ASN A 286 1.46 3.55 27.30
C ASN A 286 1.13 2.52 26.20
N PRO A 287 2.11 2.03 25.40
CA PRO A 287 1.87 1.05 24.32
C PRO A 287 1.34 -0.29 24.84
N ARG A 288 1.58 -0.56 26.13
CA ARG A 288 1.34 -1.81 26.83
C ARG A 288 -0.14 -2.21 26.99
N ALA A 289 -1.09 -1.31 26.72
CA ALA A 289 -2.52 -1.58 26.89
C ALA A 289 -3.28 -1.87 25.58
N ARG A 290 -2.61 -1.84 24.42
CA ARG A 290 -3.26 -2.11 23.13
C ARG A 290 -2.72 -3.40 22.55
N ARG A 291 -3.54 -4.46 22.58
CA ARG A 291 -3.36 -5.61 21.69
C ARG A 291 -3.23 -5.07 20.26
N TRP A 292 -2.04 -5.18 19.67
CA TRP A 292 -1.83 -4.78 18.29
C TRP A 292 -2.77 -5.61 17.40
N ARG A 293 -3.64 -4.94 16.63
CA ARG A 293 -4.59 -5.60 15.73
C ARG A 293 -4.06 -5.46 14.32
N GLY A 294 -3.95 -6.56 13.58
CA GLY A 294 -3.55 -6.54 12.17
C GLY A 294 -2.30 -7.34 11.83
N LEU A 295 -1.64 -7.95 12.82
CA LEU A 295 -0.52 -8.88 12.61
C LEU A 295 -0.83 -10.24 13.21
N SER A 296 -0.46 -11.31 12.50
CA SER A 296 -0.55 -12.67 13.02
C SER A 296 0.41 -12.90 14.20
N PRO A 297 0.06 -13.75 15.19
CA PRO A 297 1.00 -14.16 16.24
C PRO A 297 2.28 -14.78 15.70
N ALA A 298 2.18 -15.52 14.59
CA ALA A 298 3.32 -16.18 13.95
C ALA A 298 4.32 -15.16 13.37
N SER A 299 3.84 -14.08 12.73
CA SER A 299 4.73 -13.03 12.21
C SER A 299 5.48 -12.32 13.33
N ARG A 300 4.78 -11.95 14.41
CA ARG A 300 5.39 -11.34 15.60
C ARG A 300 6.44 -12.24 16.25
N SER A 301 6.16 -13.54 16.36
CA SER A 301 7.10 -14.53 16.90
C SER A 301 8.34 -14.71 16.02
N ARG A 302 8.20 -14.69 14.69
CA ARG A 302 9.34 -14.76 13.76
C ARG A 302 10.24 -13.54 13.86
N PHE A 303 9.64 -12.34 13.97
CA PHE A 303 10.40 -11.11 14.18
C PHE A 303 11.15 -11.15 15.52
N ASP A 304 10.45 -11.44 16.61
CA ASP A 304 11.05 -11.52 17.96
C ASP A 304 12.21 -12.53 18.02
N GLN A 305 12.05 -13.69 17.38
CA GLN A 305 13.12 -14.69 17.29
C GLN A 305 14.31 -14.17 16.47
N ALA A 306 14.08 -13.54 15.32
CA ALA A 306 15.16 -12.98 14.50
C ALA A 306 15.92 -11.87 15.24
N TRP A 307 15.20 -11.03 16.00
CA TRP A 307 15.78 -10.01 16.85
C TRP A 307 16.65 -10.62 17.95
N LYS A 308 16.13 -11.62 18.67
CA LYS A 308 16.88 -12.33 19.73
C LYS A 308 18.14 -13.01 19.22
N ASN A 309 18.13 -13.53 17.99
CA ASN A 309 19.31 -14.14 17.38
C ASN A 309 20.47 -13.15 17.13
N LEU A 310 20.19 -11.84 17.09
CA LEU A 310 21.20 -10.80 16.96
C LEU A 310 21.67 -10.25 18.31
N HIS A 311 20.98 -10.55 19.40
CA HIS A 311 21.28 -10.02 20.71
C HIS A 311 22.71 -10.40 21.15
N GLY A 312 23.53 -9.40 21.46
CA GLY A 312 24.94 -9.59 21.84
C GLY A 312 25.90 -9.84 20.66
N HIS A 313 25.39 -9.90 19.42
CA HIS A 313 26.17 -10.11 18.22
C HIS A 313 26.20 -8.89 17.31
N CYS A 314 25.05 -8.22 17.12
CA CYS A 314 24.89 -7.03 16.29
C CYS A 314 24.09 -5.96 17.05
N GLU A 315 24.59 -4.73 17.08
CA GLU A 315 23.80 -3.56 17.44
C GLU A 315 22.95 -3.15 16.24
N VAL A 316 21.63 -3.13 16.42
CA VAL A 316 20.68 -2.83 15.34
C VAL A 316 19.82 -1.64 15.73
N GLU A 317 19.87 -0.59 14.91
CA GLU A 317 18.91 0.51 14.96
C GLU A 317 17.85 0.29 13.86
N ILE A 318 16.57 0.31 14.23
CA ILE A 318 15.47 0.32 13.26
C ILE A 318 14.87 1.73 13.26
N ARG A 319 14.86 2.39 12.10
CA ARG A 319 14.38 3.78 11.98
C ARG A 319 13.42 3.99 10.82
N ARG A 320 12.65 5.07 10.95
CA ARG A 320 11.71 5.51 9.92
C ARG A 320 12.41 6.33 8.86
N VAL A 321 12.15 6.01 7.60
CA VAL A 321 12.41 6.90 6.45
C VAL A 321 11.11 7.40 5.86
N LEU A 322 11.15 8.55 5.19
CA LEU A 322 9.99 9.04 4.43
C LEU A 322 9.96 8.31 3.09
N GLY A 323 8.91 7.53 2.84
CA GLY A 323 8.70 6.84 1.57
C GLY A 323 8.80 7.79 0.38
N HIS A 324 9.53 7.37 -0.65
CA HIS A 324 9.85 8.14 -1.87
C HIS A 324 10.63 9.45 -1.66
N ALA A 325 11.13 9.77 -0.46
CA ALA A 325 11.82 11.03 -0.15
C ALA A 325 13.33 11.03 -0.48
N GLY A 326 13.75 10.23 -1.47
CA GLY A 326 15.12 10.27 -1.98
C GLY A 326 16.09 9.22 -1.44
N ASP A 327 15.72 8.38 -0.44
CA ASP A 327 16.62 7.30 -0.03
C ASP A 327 16.79 6.26 -1.16
N PRO A 328 18.00 6.06 -1.69
CA PRO A 328 18.19 5.19 -2.85
C PRO A 328 17.96 3.71 -2.56
N LEU A 329 18.25 3.24 -1.33
CA LEU A 329 18.04 1.85 -0.94
C LEU A 329 16.54 1.56 -0.79
N ASN A 330 15.79 2.47 -0.17
CA ASN A 330 14.34 2.32 -0.03
C ASN A 330 13.63 2.31 -1.39
N GLN A 331 14.04 3.19 -2.31
CA GLN A 331 13.50 3.17 -3.68
C GLN A 331 13.79 1.85 -4.39
N ALA A 332 14.97 1.27 -4.19
CA ALA A 332 15.31 -0.02 -4.78
C ALA A 332 14.48 -1.15 -4.17
N ALA A 333 14.30 -1.18 -2.84
CA ALA A 333 13.49 -2.18 -2.17
C ALA A 333 12.02 -2.15 -2.67
N ASP A 334 11.41 -0.97 -2.74
CA ASP A 334 10.05 -0.76 -3.30
C ASP A 334 9.94 -1.27 -4.73
N GLN A 335 10.84 -0.80 -5.60
CA GLN A 335 10.82 -1.15 -7.00
C GLN A 335 10.97 -2.67 -7.19
N ILE A 336 11.87 -3.32 -6.45
CA ILE A 336 12.11 -4.77 -6.52
C ILE A 336 10.91 -5.56 -6.00
N ALA A 337 10.35 -5.18 -4.84
CA ALA A 337 9.15 -5.81 -4.29
C ALA A 337 7.98 -5.73 -5.29
N TYR A 338 7.77 -4.56 -5.88
CA TYR A 338 6.72 -4.33 -6.86
C TYR A 338 6.91 -5.13 -8.16
N MET A 339 8.12 -5.11 -8.73
CA MET A 339 8.44 -5.90 -9.93
C MET A 339 8.27 -7.41 -9.67
N GLY A 340 8.69 -7.88 -8.50
CA GLY A 340 8.52 -9.27 -8.06
C GLY A 340 7.05 -9.66 -8.01
N LEU A 341 6.21 -8.84 -7.36
CA LEU A 341 4.76 -9.06 -7.29
C LEU A 341 4.13 -9.15 -8.69
N ARG A 342 4.56 -8.28 -9.61
CA ARG A 342 4.04 -8.21 -10.98
C ARG A 342 4.47 -9.40 -11.83
N ALA A 343 5.71 -9.88 -11.65
CA ALA A 343 6.23 -11.01 -12.41
C ALA A 343 5.47 -12.32 -12.17
N ILE A 344 4.82 -12.47 -11.01
CA ILE A 344 3.95 -13.62 -10.67
C ILE A 344 2.82 -13.81 -11.70
N ALA A 345 2.33 -12.71 -12.30
CA ALA A 345 1.25 -12.72 -13.28
C ALA A 345 1.70 -13.08 -14.71
N HIS A 346 2.97 -13.44 -14.92
CA HIS A 346 3.55 -13.74 -16.23
C HIS A 346 4.32 -15.07 -16.22
N PRO A 347 4.34 -15.82 -17.34
CA PRO A 347 5.12 -17.05 -17.43
C PRO A 347 6.59 -16.87 -17.04
N LEU A 348 7.16 -17.87 -16.35
CA LEU A 348 8.55 -17.86 -15.87
C LEU A 348 9.55 -17.51 -16.99
N LYS A 349 9.44 -18.17 -18.15
CA LYS A 349 10.36 -17.99 -19.28
C LYS A 349 10.39 -16.55 -19.80
N GLN A 350 9.26 -15.86 -19.76
CA GLN A 350 9.11 -14.50 -20.29
C GLN A 350 9.54 -13.43 -19.27
N SER A 351 9.23 -13.65 -18.00
CA SER A 351 9.37 -12.64 -16.94
C SER A 351 10.68 -12.73 -16.15
N ARG A 352 11.26 -13.93 -15.98
CA ARG A 352 12.48 -14.13 -15.19
C ARG A 352 13.67 -13.29 -15.68
N PRO A 353 14.02 -13.25 -16.99
CA PRO A 353 15.15 -12.45 -17.46
C PRO A 353 14.93 -10.96 -17.25
N THR A 354 13.71 -10.49 -17.49
CA THR A 354 13.31 -9.08 -17.32
C THR A 354 13.35 -8.66 -15.86
N LEU A 355 12.85 -9.49 -14.95
CA LEU A 355 12.89 -9.23 -13.51
C LEU A 355 14.34 -9.16 -13.03
N LYS A 356 15.21 -10.09 -13.44
CA LYS A 356 16.63 -10.06 -13.08
C LYS A 356 17.30 -8.77 -13.57
N HIS A 357 17.07 -8.39 -14.82
CA HIS A 357 17.58 -7.13 -15.37
C HIS A 357 17.06 -5.90 -14.61
N GLY A 358 15.77 -5.91 -14.23
CA GLY A 358 15.15 -4.84 -13.44
C GLY A 358 15.77 -4.70 -12.04
N ILE A 359 16.01 -5.82 -11.36
CA ILE A 359 16.70 -5.87 -10.07
C ILE A 359 18.11 -5.29 -10.20
N ASP A 360 18.90 -5.76 -11.16
CA ASP A 360 20.26 -5.28 -11.38
C ASP A 360 20.30 -3.77 -11.66
N LYS A 361 19.30 -3.25 -12.41
CA LYS A 361 19.16 -1.82 -12.69
C LYS A 361 18.80 -1.00 -11.44
N ALA A 362 17.90 -1.51 -10.60
CA ALA A 362 17.51 -0.85 -9.34
C ALA A 362 18.70 -0.77 -8.37
N LEU A 363 19.45 -1.86 -8.21
CA LEU A 363 20.62 -1.93 -7.35
C LEU A 363 21.74 -0.98 -7.81
N LYS A 364 22.04 -0.96 -9.12
CA LYS A 364 23.03 -0.02 -9.68
C LYS A 364 22.65 1.43 -9.44
N LYS A 365 21.38 1.78 -9.65
CA LYS A 365 20.89 3.14 -9.40
C LYS A 365 21.01 3.52 -7.92
N ALA A 366 20.69 2.60 -7.01
CA ALA A 366 20.83 2.84 -5.58
C ALA A 366 22.30 3.09 -5.19
N ALA A 367 23.22 2.30 -5.73
CA ALA A 367 24.65 2.47 -5.49
C ALA A 367 25.19 3.81 -6.03
N SER A 368 24.82 4.21 -7.26
CA SER A 368 25.26 5.49 -7.84
C SER A 368 24.78 6.70 -7.03
N ASN A 369 23.51 6.70 -6.62
CA ASN A 369 22.94 7.82 -5.87
C ASN A 369 23.51 7.90 -4.43
N ALA A 370 23.95 6.78 -3.86
CA ALA A 370 24.60 6.77 -2.54
C ALA A 370 25.98 7.46 -2.59
N VAL A 371 26.73 7.32 -3.69
CA VAL A 371 28.03 7.98 -3.89
C VAL A 371 27.86 9.50 -4.05
N GLU A 372 26.90 9.95 -4.86
CA GLU A 372 26.65 11.38 -5.07
C GLU A 372 26.23 12.10 -3.78
N SER A 373 25.54 11.42 -2.85
CA SER A 373 25.12 12.00 -1.56
C SER A 373 26.23 12.20 -0.53
N ILE A 374 27.44 11.66 -0.78
CA ILE A 374 28.62 11.80 0.09
C ILE A 374 29.53 12.95 -0.40
N GLU A 375 29.44 13.30 -1.69
CA GLU A 375 30.26 14.36 -2.31
C GLU A 375 29.60 15.75 -2.32
N SER A 376 28.34 15.84 -1.88
CA SER A 376 27.53 17.06 -1.76
C SER A 376 27.30 17.43 -0.30
#